data_AF-A0A0G4KB90-F1
#
_entry.id   AF-A0A0G4KB90-F1
#
_cell.length_a   1.000
_cell.length_b   1.000
_cell.length_c   1.000
_cell.angle_alpha   90.00
_cell.angle_beta   90.00
_cell.angle_gamma   90.00
#
_symmetry.space_group_name_H-M   'P 1'
#
loop_
_entity.id
_entity.type
_entity.pdbx_description
1 polymer ?
#
loop_
_entity_poly.entity_id
_entity_poly.type
_entity_poly.pdbx_seq_one_letter_code
_entity_poly.pdbx_strand_id
1 'polypeptide(L)'
;MLGDADLSAFELLCLHYGDAMNLYEAMINEGGSIAGYLAGKNSQTMGEYLAYHKAITAYTKMLTEFGLTPASKKKVPAPDTIEEDDPLEKMING
;
A
#
# COMPACT_ATOMS: atom_id res chain seq x y z
N MET A 1 -23.16 4.86 -14.45
CA MET A 1 -23.10 5.94 -13.44
C MET A 1 -23.01 5.24 -12.11
N LEU A 2 -22.09 5.64 -11.24
CA LEU A 2 -21.98 5.09 -9.89
C LEU A 2 -23.21 5.49 -9.07
N GLY A 3 -23.77 4.58 -8.28
CA GLY A 3 -24.89 4.83 -7.37
C GLY A 3 -24.44 5.11 -5.94
N ASP A 4 -25.38 5.43 -5.05
CA ASP A 4 -25.11 5.79 -3.64
C ASP A 4 -24.37 4.68 -2.86
N ALA A 5 -24.67 3.43 -3.18
CA ALA A 5 -23.97 2.28 -2.61
C ALA A 5 -22.50 2.22 -3.04
N ASP A 6 -22.20 2.57 -4.31
CA ASP A 6 -20.83 2.60 -4.80
C ASP A 6 -20.04 3.72 -4.11
N LEU A 7 -20.64 4.91 -3.97
CA LEU A 7 -20.02 6.05 -3.28
C LEU A 7 -19.69 5.72 -1.82
N SER A 8 -20.63 5.09 -1.11
CA SER A 8 -20.41 4.66 0.29
C SER A 8 -19.30 3.62 0.40
N ALA A 9 -19.24 2.68 -0.56
CA ALA A 9 -18.18 1.69 -0.61
C ALA A 9 -16.81 2.33 -0.94
N PHE A 10 -16.77 3.35 -1.80
CA PHE A 10 -15.54 4.11 -2.09
C PHE A 10 -15.05 4.88 -0.86
N GLU A 11 -15.96 5.49 -0.09
CA GLU A 11 -15.60 6.15 1.16
C GLU A 11 -14.95 5.17 2.14
N LEU A 12 -15.57 4.00 2.34
CA LEU A 12 -15.02 2.96 3.22
C LEU A 12 -13.66 2.41 2.72
N LEU A 13 -13.48 2.30 1.40
CA LEU A 13 -12.20 1.95 0.79
C LEU A 13 -11.12 2.98 1.17
N CYS A 14 -11.41 4.27 1.03
CA CYS A 14 -10.51 5.37 1.38
C CYS A 14 -10.19 5.38 2.89
N LEU A 15 -11.18 5.12 3.75
CA LEU A 15 -10.97 5.04 5.20
C LEU A 15 -9.99 3.92 5.58
N HIS A 16 -10.17 2.71 5.04
CA HIS A 16 -9.24 1.60 5.30
C HIS A 16 -7.82 1.88 4.82
N TYR A 17 -7.67 2.57 3.68
CA TYR A 17 -6.36 2.99 3.21
C TYR A 17 -5.75 4.06 4.12
N GLY A 18 -6.51 5.08 4.51
CA GLY A 18 -6.07 6.14 5.41
C GLY A 18 -5.62 5.60 6.77
N ASP A 19 -6.41 4.71 7.38
CA ASP A 19 -6.06 4.03 8.64
C ASP A 19 -4.74 3.26 8.51
N ALA A 20 -4.56 2.53 7.41
CA ALA A 20 -3.33 1.80 7.15
C ALA A 20 -2.13 2.76 6.99
N MET A 21 -2.28 3.87 6.26
CA MET A 21 -1.18 4.82 6.04
C MET A 21 -0.78 5.56 7.32
N ASN A 22 -1.74 5.93 8.16
CA ASN A 22 -1.44 6.56 9.45
C ASN A 22 -0.62 5.63 10.36
N LEU A 23 -0.99 4.35 10.42
CA LEU A 23 -0.26 3.35 11.21
C LEU A 23 1.10 3.02 10.59
N TYR A 24 1.16 2.96 9.26
CA TYR A 24 2.41 2.77 8.53
C TYR A 24 3.39 3.91 8.85
N GLU A 25 2.95 5.16 8.70
CA GLU A 25 3.77 6.33 8.97
C GLU A 25 4.28 6.35 10.41
N ALA A 26 3.43 6.03 11.39
CA ALA A 26 3.84 5.90 12.79
C ALA A 26 4.96 4.85 12.97
N MET A 27 4.84 3.67 12.35
CA MET A 27 5.87 2.64 12.40
C MET A 27 7.16 3.04 11.68
N ILE A 28 7.07 3.75 10.55
CA ILE A 28 8.24 4.26 9.82
C ILE A 28 8.96 5.34 10.62
N ASN A 29 8.23 6.25 11.26
CA ASN A 29 8.81 7.30 12.09
C ASN A 29 9.59 6.74 13.30
N GLU A 30 9.16 5.59 13.84
CA GLU A 30 9.87 4.91 14.93
C GLU A 30 11.03 4.03 14.44
N GLY A 31 10.81 3.23 13.39
CA GLY A 31 11.73 2.15 12.98
C GLY A 31 12.47 2.37 11.67
N GLY A 32 12.24 3.47 10.96
CA GLY A 32 12.74 3.76 9.61
C GLY A 32 12.16 2.86 8.50
N SER A 33 11.66 1.68 8.86
CA SER A 33 11.00 0.70 8.00
C SER A 33 10.09 -0.18 8.86
N ILE A 34 9.14 -0.92 8.27
CA ILE A 34 8.37 -1.94 9.01
C ILE A 34 9.30 -2.99 9.62
N ALA A 35 10.32 -3.43 8.87
CA ALA A 35 11.29 -4.40 9.36
C ALA A 35 12.10 -3.86 10.55
N GLY A 36 12.52 -2.59 10.48
CA GLY A 36 13.21 -1.92 11.58
C GLY A 36 12.32 -1.72 12.80
N TYR A 37 11.05 -1.34 12.60
CA TYR A 37 10.08 -1.24 13.68
C TYR A 37 9.84 -2.58 14.39
N LEU A 38 9.80 -3.68 13.64
CA LEU A 38 9.61 -5.03 14.16
C LEU A 38 10.91 -5.70 14.66
N ALA A 39 12.07 -5.06 14.50
CA ALA A 39 13.34 -5.65 14.90
C ALA A 39 13.36 -5.94 16.41
N GLY A 40 13.51 -7.22 16.78
CA GLY A 40 13.46 -7.66 18.18
C GLY A 40 12.07 -7.65 18.83
N LYS A 41 11.00 -7.35 18.07
CA LYS A 41 9.61 -7.38 18.53
C LYS A 41 8.88 -8.58 17.94
N ASN A 42 7.89 -9.10 18.67
CA ASN A 42 6.98 -10.11 18.13
C ASN A 42 5.82 -9.42 17.41
N SER A 43 5.77 -9.55 16.08
CA SER A 43 4.73 -8.95 15.25
C SER A 43 3.31 -9.38 15.61
N GLN A 44 3.13 -10.53 16.24
CA GLN A 44 1.82 -11.04 16.69
C GLN A 44 1.29 -10.34 17.95
N THR A 45 2.11 -9.54 18.63
CA THR A 45 1.72 -8.81 19.84
C THR A 45 1.80 -7.30 19.68
N MET A 46 2.35 -6.81 18.56
CA MET A 46 2.44 -5.38 18.29
C MET A 46 1.11 -4.83 17.79
N GLY A 47 0.43 -4.05 18.64
CA GLY A 47 -0.90 -3.53 18.36
C GLY A 47 -0.98 -2.71 17.08
N GLU A 48 0.01 -1.85 16.85
CA GLU A 48 0.10 -0.98 15.67
C GLU A 48 0.26 -1.80 14.39
N TYR A 49 1.14 -2.81 14.40
CA TYR A 49 1.34 -3.69 13.26
C TYR A 49 0.10 -4.54 12.97
N LEU A 50 -0.56 -5.08 14.00
CA LEU A 50 -1.79 -5.84 13.85
C LEU A 50 -2.92 -4.98 13.29
N ALA A 51 -3.07 -3.76 13.80
CA ALA A 51 -4.06 -2.80 13.31
C ALA A 51 -3.78 -2.41 11.85
N TYR A 52 -2.51 -2.15 11.52
CA TYR A 52 -2.07 -1.86 10.15
C TYR A 52 -2.42 -3.02 9.22
N HIS A 53 -2.01 -4.24 9.60
CA HIS A 53 -2.25 -5.45 8.81
C HIS A 53 -3.76 -5.68 8.60
N LYS A 54 -4.59 -5.42 9.62
CA LYS A 54 -6.05 -5.52 9.51
C LYS A 54 -6.61 -4.49 8.53
N ALA A 55 -6.22 -3.23 8.63
CA ALA A 55 -6.69 -2.14 7.77
C ALA A 55 -6.29 -2.37 6.31
N ILE A 56 -5.02 -2.68 6.05
CA ILE A 56 -4.54 -2.93 4.68
C ILE A 56 -5.14 -4.18 4.06
N THR A 57 -5.44 -5.21 4.86
CA THR A 57 -6.16 -6.41 4.40
C THR A 57 -7.61 -6.07 4.02
N ALA A 58 -8.29 -5.25 4.82
CA ALA A 58 -9.66 -4.81 4.52
C ALA A 58 -9.70 -3.99 3.23
N TYR A 59 -8.77 -3.04 3.07
CA TYR A 59 -8.58 -2.28 1.83
C TYR A 59 -8.38 -3.19 0.61
N THR A 60 -7.45 -4.15 0.70
CA THR A 60 -7.13 -5.07 -0.41
C THR A 60 -8.32 -5.95 -0.80
N LYS A 61 -9.12 -6.40 0.18
CA LYS A 61 -10.36 -7.13 -0.10
C LYS A 61 -11.36 -6.27 -0.84
N MET A 62 -11.59 -5.04 -0.40
CA MET A 62 -12.51 -4.13 -1.07
C MET A 62 -12.07 -3.79 -2.50
N LEU A 63 -10.77 -3.58 -2.76
CA LEU A 63 -10.26 -3.41 -4.13
C LEU A 63 -10.68 -4.57 -5.05
N THR A 64 -10.67 -5.81 -4.54
CA THR A 64 -11.08 -6.99 -5.29
C THR A 64 -12.58 -6.95 -5.62
N GLU A 65 -13.42 -6.54 -4.67
CA GLU A 65 -14.87 -6.34 -4.89
C GLU A 65 -15.16 -5.24 -5.93
N PHE A 66 -14.33 -4.18 -5.96
CA PHE A 66 -14.37 -3.16 -7.01
C PHE A 66 -13.81 -3.63 -8.36
N GLY A 67 -13.44 -4.91 -8.47
CA GLY A 67 -12.93 -5.49 -9.70
C GLY A 67 -11.52 -5.02 -10.05
N LEU A 68 -10.73 -4.47 -9.12
CA LEU A 68 -9.29 -4.20 -9.28
C LEU A 68 -8.50 -5.49 -9.07
N THR A 69 -8.70 -6.44 -10.00
CA THR A 69 -7.94 -7.69 -10.07
C THR A 69 -6.65 -7.51 -10.86
N PRO A 70 -5.70 -8.47 -10.83
CA PRO A 70 -4.55 -8.46 -11.73
C PRO A 70 -4.90 -8.28 -13.21
N ALA A 71 -6.05 -8.79 -13.67
CA ALA A 71 -6.52 -8.59 -15.05
C ALA A 71 -6.90 -7.13 -15.35
N SER A 72 -7.31 -6.39 -14.32
CA SER A 72 -7.75 -5.00 -14.38
C SER A 72 -6.59 -4.01 -14.39
N LYS A 73 -5.39 -4.44 -13.93
CA LYS A 73 -4.16 -3.64 -13.94
C LYS A 73 -3.78 -3.10 -15.32
N LYS A 74 -4.16 -3.80 -16.41
CA LYS A 74 -3.92 -3.34 -17.79
C LYS A 74 -4.66 -2.04 -18.14
N LYS A 75 -5.69 -1.67 -17.38
CA LYS A 75 -6.54 -0.49 -17.61
C LYS A 75 -6.19 0.68 -16.71
N VAL A 76 -5.40 0.45 -15.67
CA VAL A 76 -4.92 1.51 -14.77
C VAL A 76 -3.51 1.84 -15.24
N PRO A 77 -3.26 3.03 -15.81
CA PRO A 77 -1.90 3.43 -16.15
C PRO A 77 -1.06 3.42 -14.88
N ALA A 78 -0.04 2.56 -14.85
CA ALA A 78 1.02 2.73 -13.87
C ALA A 78 1.77 4.01 -14.26
N PRO A 79 2.13 4.89 -13.32
CA PRO A 79 3.08 5.94 -13.63
C PRO A 79 4.33 5.30 -14.22
N ASP A 80 4.84 5.87 -15.31
CA ASP A 80 6.10 5.43 -15.89
C ASP A 80 7.15 5.47 -14.78
N THR A 81 7.75 4.32 -14.47
CA THR A 81 8.97 4.30 -13.66
C THR A 81 9.98 5.12 -14.44
N ILE A 82 10.36 6.28 -13.90
CA ILE A 82 11.53 7.00 -14.39
C ILE A 82 12.71 6.10 -14.00
N GLU A 83 13.12 5.23 -14.92
CA GLU A 83 14.42 4.57 -14.82
C GLU A 83 15.45 5.70 -14.95
N GLU A 84 16.00 6.13 -13.81
CA GLU A 84 17.22 6.93 -13.82
C GLU A 84 18.29 6.03 -14.45
N ASP A 85 18.59 6.26 -15.73
CA ASP A 85 19.76 5.67 -16.39
C ASP A 85 20.97 5.88 -15.46
N ASP A 86 21.45 4.80 -14.83
CA ASP A 86 22.64 4.86 -13.97
C ASP A 86 23.81 5.32 -14.85
N PRO A 87 24.42 6.48 -14.56
CA PRO A 87 25.54 6.99 -15.35
C PRO A 87 26.70 5.98 -15.45
N LEU A 88 26.84 5.07 -14.47
CA LEU A 88 27.83 4.00 -14.49
C LEU A 88 27.53 2.92 -15.54
N GLU A 89 26.26 2.56 -15.78
CA GLU A 89 25.89 1.55 -16.77
C GLU A 89 26.19 2.01 -18.20
N LYS A 90 26.02 3.32 -18.48
CA LYS A 90 26.40 3.92 -19.77
C LYS A 90 27.92 3.95 -20.01
N MET A 91 28.73 3.97 -18.95
CA MET A 91 30.20 3.97 -19.07
C MET A 91 30.78 2.57 -19.28
N ILE A 92 30.10 1.52 -18.84
CA ILE A 92 30.57 0.13 -18.94
C ILE A 92 30.16 -0.51 -20.28
N ASN A 93 29.01 -0.12 -20.83
CA ASN A 93 28.46 -0.66 -22.08
C ASN A 93 28.73 0.22 -23.32
N GLY A 94 29.62 1.22 -23.20
CA GLY A 94 30.04 2.11 -24.28
C GLY A 94 31.36 1.71 -24.91
#